data_AF-A0A1C4YT40-F1
#
_entry.id   AF-A0A1C4YT40-F1
#
_cell.length_a   1.000
_cell.length_b   1.000
_cell.length_c   1.000
_cell.angle_alpha   90.00
_cell.angle_beta   90.00
_cell.angle_gamma   90.00
#
_symmetry.space_group_name_H-M   'P 1'
#
loop_
_entity.id
_entity.type
_entity.pdbx_description
1 polymer ?
#
loop_
_entity_poly.entity_id
_entity_poly.type
_entity_poly.pdbx_seq_one_letter_code
_entity_poly.pdbx_strand_id
1 'polypeptide(L)'
;MAHTPGQPGPHDPSGAFTPPTAEEIYGWLGVRFAMLEAPHYRAHMVGWHRETTHADAHGVARDLGRPRPVEVRIGHELDDDTTIDVTTVRDDTGGASVVHHLWTSLINYQLALAGRRGAPPWGSGPPPPQYVDRLDTNNPPEPTGTRTLSVDGGDTTEWVYLACPDMATGAPLAACGGHIGTSLVMVTGPQDAALTAGLRMLPQPNLLTSV
;
A
#
# COMPACT_ATOMS: atom_id res chain seq x y z
N MET A 1 13.02 26.80 -21.66
CA MET A 1 12.68 27.20 -20.27
C MET A 1 12.98 26.00 -19.40
N ALA A 2 13.80 26.21 -18.37
CA ALA A 2 14.44 25.16 -17.59
C ALA A 2 13.42 24.41 -16.72
N HIS A 3 13.45 23.08 -16.78
CA HIS A 3 12.79 22.22 -15.79
C HIS A 3 13.59 22.30 -14.50
N THR A 4 13.00 22.87 -13.45
CA THR A 4 13.56 22.86 -12.11
C THR A 4 13.43 21.43 -11.55
N PRO A 5 14.52 20.73 -11.22
CA PRO A 5 14.47 19.46 -10.53
C PRO A 5 14.43 19.72 -9.02
N GLY A 6 13.45 19.13 -8.33
CA GLY A 6 13.40 19.09 -6.87
C GLY A 6 12.11 19.63 -6.27
N GLN A 7 11.10 18.77 -6.16
CA GLN A 7 10.33 18.70 -4.93
C GLN A 7 10.30 17.24 -4.48
N PRO A 8 10.98 16.90 -3.37
CA PRO A 8 10.76 15.63 -2.70
C PRO A 8 9.29 15.59 -2.24
N GLY A 9 8.56 14.53 -2.59
CA GLY A 9 7.27 14.23 -1.97
C GLY A 9 7.44 14.10 -0.45
N PRO A 10 6.37 14.28 0.34
CA PRO A 10 6.44 14.26 1.80
C PRO A 10 6.72 12.83 2.28
N HIS A 11 7.98 12.41 2.22
CA HIS A 11 8.52 11.48 3.20
C HIS A 11 8.38 12.15 4.55
N ASP A 12 7.63 11.53 5.46
CA ASP A 12 7.47 11.94 6.84
C ASP A 12 8.85 12.10 7.51
N PRO A 13 9.27 13.33 7.89
CA PRO A 13 10.53 13.55 8.58
C PRO A 13 10.36 13.85 10.07
N SER A 14 9.20 13.61 10.72
CA SER A 14 9.01 14.02 12.13
C SER A 14 8.11 13.15 13.01
N GLY A 15 8.71 12.18 13.70
CA GLY A 15 8.76 12.23 15.18
C GLY A 15 7.55 11.80 16.03
N ALA A 16 6.51 11.19 15.47
CA ALA A 16 5.50 10.53 16.32
C ALA A 16 6.00 9.14 16.75
N PHE A 17 6.41 8.99 18.01
CA PHE A 17 6.76 7.68 18.62
C PHE A 17 5.56 6.73 18.77
N THR A 18 4.38 7.12 18.31
CA THR A 18 3.15 6.34 18.43
C THR A 18 2.52 6.24 17.04
N PRO A 19 2.29 5.03 16.51
CA PRO A 19 1.55 4.85 15.27
C PRO A 19 0.14 5.44 15.44
N PRO A 20 -0.42 6.05 14.38
CA PRO A 20 -1.75 6.63 14.46
C PRO A 20 -2.79 5.58 14.83
N THR A 21 -3.76 6.00 15.62
CA THR A 21 -4.89 5.18 16.06
C THR A 21 -5.80 4.82 14.87
N ALA A 22 -6.62 3.78 15.05
CA ALA A 22 -7.56 3.39 14.00
C ALA A 22 -8.60 4.48 13.72
N GLU A 23 -9.00 5.23 14.73
CA GLU A 23 -9.90 6.38 14.62
C GLU A 23 -9.27 7.51 13.80
N GLU A 24 -7.98 7.79 14.01
CA GLU A 24 -7.24 8.80 13.22
C GLU A 24 -7.13 8.38 11.75
N ILE A 25 -6.72 7.14 11.48
CA ILE A 25 -6.61 6.60 10.13
C ILE A 25 -7.97 6.63 9.41
N TYR A 26 -9.03 6.20 10.09
CA TYR A 26 -10.39 6.28 9.55
C TYR A 26 -10.84 7.71 9.32
N GLY A 27 -10.54 8.63 10.24
CA GLY A 27 -10.83 10.06 10.08
C GLY A 27 -10.13 10.69 8.87
N TRP A 28 -8.94 10.19 8.51
CA TRP A 28 -8.21 10.63 7.33
C TRP A 28 -8.78 10.06 6.03
N LEU A 29 -8.93 8.73 5.95
CA LEU A 29 -9.38 8.05 4.74
C LEU A 29 -10.88 8.24 4.48
N GLY A 30 -11.69 8.29 5.53
CA GLY A 30 -13.14 8.30 5.46
C GLY A 30 -13.75 6.98 4.96
N VAL A 31 -12.97 5.89 4.94
CA VAL A 31 -13.39 4.52 4.62
C VAL A 31 -12.72 3.55 5.59
N ARG A 32 -13.29 2.35 5.76
CA ARG A 32 -12.65 1.30 6.57
C ARG A 32 -11.31 0.90 5.94
N PHE A 33 -10.32 0.56 6.76
CA PHE A 33 -8.99 0.18 6.30
C PHE A 33 -8.57 -1.16 6.88
N ALA A 34 -7.67 -1.85 6.19
CA ALA A 34 -7.18 -3.15 6.62
C ALA A 34 -5.88 -3.04 7.43
N MET A 35 -5.74 -3.94 8.39
CA MET A 35 -4.48 -4.27 9.08
C MET A 35 -4.34 -5.79 9.14
N LEU A 36 -3.15 -6.32 9.45
CA LEU A 36 -3.02 -7.73 9.79
C LEU A 36 -3.83 -8.07 11.05
N GLU A 37 -4.47 -9.25 11.04
CA GLU A 37 -5.34 -9.70 12.13
C GLU A 37 -4.58 -10.08 13.41
N ALA A 38 -3.31 -10.51 13.31
CA ALA A 38 -2.62 -11.04 14.48
C ALA A 38 -2.14 -9.94 15.44
N PRO A 39 -2.40 -10.08 16.76
CA PRO A 39 -2.12 -9.06 17.76
C PRO A 39 -0.63 -8.93 18.13
N HIS A 40 0.23 -9.83 17.63
CA HIS A 40 1.66 -9.87 18.00
C HIS A 40 2.56 -9.07 17.05
N TYR A 41 2.07 -8.67 15.88
CA TYR A 41 2.88 -7.97 14.89
C TYR A 41 3.10 -6.51 15.28
N ARG A 42 4.34 -6.05 15.17
CA ARG A 42 4.66 -4.62 15.32
C ARG A 42 4.22 -3.89 14.06
N ALA A 43 3.28 -2.96 14.22
CA ALA A 43 2.78 -2.13 13.12
C ALA A 43 3.40 -0.73 13.17
N HIS A 44 3.74 -0.18 12.01
CA HIS A 44 4.20 1.19 11.85
C HIS A 44 3.63 1.82 10.58
N MET A 45 3.45 3.15 10.59
CA MET A 45 3.05 3.87 9.39
C MET A 45 4.23 3.91 8.42
N VAL A 46 4.06 3.37 7.22
CA VAL A 46 5.10 3.39 6.17
C VAL A 46 4.92 4.60 5.27
N GLY A 47 3.68 5.05 5.09
CA GLY A 47 3.36 6.23 4.31
C GLY A 47 1.87 6.38 4.08
N TRP A 48 1.51 7.48 3.44
CA TRP A 48 0.13 7.81 3.11
C TRP A 48 0.11 8.82 1.97
N HIS A 49 -0.95 8.83 1.17
CA HIS A 49 -1.10 9.70 0.01
C HIS A 49 -2.31 10.63 0.17
N ARG A 50 -2.16 11.88 -0.29
CA ARG A 50 -3.27 12.83 -0.44
C ARG A 50 -3.41 13.24 -1.89
N GLU A 51 -4.66 13.31 -2.34
CA GLU A 51 -5.01 13.96 -3.60
C GLU A 51 -5.50 15.39 -3.35
N THR A 52 -5.08 16.30 -4.21
CA THR A 52 -5.62 17.67 -4.27
C THR A 52 -6.61 17.82 -5.42
N THR A 53 -6.74 16.81 -6.29
CA THR A 53 -7.59 16.85 -7.48
C THR A 53 -8.32 15.53 -7.63
N HIS A 54 -9.60 15.59 -8.00
CA HIS A 54 -10.42 14.41 -8.30
C HIS A 54 -10.90 14.47 -9.75
N ALA A 55 -10.70 13.38 -10.50
CA ALA A 55 -11.26 13.26 -11.86
C ALA A 55 -12.75 12.88 -11.76
N ASP A 56 -13.65 13.69 -12.35
CA ASP A 56 -15.05 13.29 -12.44
C ASP A 56 -15.26 12.12 -13.44
N ALA A 57 -16.49 11.62 -13.54
CA ALA A 57 -16.82 10.48 -14.42
C ALA A 57 -16.49 10.70 -15.92
N HIS A 58 -16.15 11.93 -16.32
CA HIS A 58 -15.74 12.29 -17.68
C HIS A 58 -14.22 12.52 -17.78
N GLY A 59 -13.45 12.17 -16.75
CA GLY A 59 -12.00 12.32 -16.69
C GLY A 59 -11.52 13.75 -16.43
N VAL A 60 -12.41 14.68 -16.08
CA VAL A 60 -12.02 16.08 -15.83
C VAL A 60 -11.54 16.23 -14.39
N ALA A 61 -10.24 16.50 -14.22
CA ALA A 61 -9.64 16.78 -12.93
C ALA A 61 -10.19 18.10 -12.36
N ARG A 62 -10.84 18.03 -11.20
CA ARG A 62 -11.30 19.18 -10.43
C ARG A 62 -10.48 19.34 -9.16
N ASP A 63 -10.09 20.57 -8.86
CA ASP A 63 -9.44 20.91 -7.60
C ASP A 63 -10.40 20.67 -6.42
N LEU A 64 -9.90 19.94 -5.43
CA LEU A 64 -10.63 19.62 -4.19
C LEU A 64 -10.53 20.75 -3.16
N GLY A 65 -9.66 21.74 -3.36
CA GLY A 65 -9.44 22.90 -2.48
C GLY A 65 -8.78 22.57 -1.14
N ARG A 66 -8.90 21.33 -0.65
CA ARG A 66 -8.15 20.79 0.49
C ARG A 66 -7.59 19.40 0.13
N PRO A 67 -6.30 19.13 0.45
CA PRO A 67 -5.73 17.80 0.29
C PRO A 67 -6.55 16.74 1.04
N ARG A 68 -7.02 15.72 0.31
CA ARG A 68 -7.82 14.62 0.84
C ARG A 68 -6.97 13.35 0.90
N PRO A 69 -6.77 12.74 2.08
CA PRO A 69 -6.10 11.44 2.16
C PRO A 69 -6.88 10.38 1.37
N VAL A 70 -6.16 9.64 0.52
CA VAL A 70 -6.75 8.58 -0.31
C VAL A 70 -6.04 7.24 -0.14
N GLU A 71 -4.85 7.21 0.46
CA GLU A 71 -4.11 5.97 0.67
C GLU A 71 -3.41 6.01 2.02
N VAL A 72 -3.40 4.87 2.72
CA VAL A 72 -2.57 4.61 3.89
C VAL A 72 -1.87 3.28 3.70
N ARG A 73 -0.59 3.24 4.05
CA ARG A 73 0.26 2.05 4.03
C ARG A 73 0.85 1.79 5.41
N ILE A 74 0.56 0.60 5.93
CA ILE A 74 0.95 0.15 7.26
C ILE A 74 1.89 -1.04 7.09
N GLY A 75 3.07 -0.95 7.70
CA GLY A 75 4.11 -1.96 7.67
C GLY A 75 4.00 -2.81 8.92
N HIS A 76 4.06 -4.11 8.75
CA HIS A 76 3.97 -5.10 9.80
C HIS A 76 5.25 -5.93 9.83
N GLU A 77 5.87 -6.01 11.00
CA GLU A 77 6.99 -6.91 11.29
C GLU A 77 6.41 -8.18 11.94
N LEU A 78 6.70 -9.33 11.32
CA LEU A 78 6.31 -10.66 11.77
C LEU A 78 7.35 -11.21 12.77
N ASP A 79 7.05 -12.36 13.38
CA ASP A 79 7.89 -12.98 14.41
C ASP A 79 9.28 -13.44 13.90
N ASP A 80 9.43 -13.63 12.59
CA ASP A 80 10.67 -14.02 11.92
C ASP A 80 11.43 -12.82 11.32
N ASP A 81 11.11 -11.60 11.77
CA ASP A 81 11.59 -10.32 11.23
C ASP A 81 11.19 -10.05 9.77
N THR A 82 10.33 -10.89 9.17
CA THR A 82 9.74 -10.62 7.86
C THR A 82 8.87 -9.37 7.94
N THR A 83 8.92 -8.54 6.89
CA THR A 83 8.05 -7.37 6.77
C THR A 83 6.98 -7.60 5.72
N ILE A 84 5.76 -7.13 5.98
CA ILE A 84 4.65 -7.07 5.03
C ILE A 84 4.05 -5.66 5.11
N ASP A 85 3.73 -5.06 3.96
CA ASP A 85 2.96 -3.82 3.90
C ASP A 85 1.49 -4.14 3.58
N VAL A 86 0.58 -3.58 4.36
CA VAL A 86 -0.87 -3.54 4.07
C VAL A 86 -1.23 -2.13 3.64
N THR A 87 -1.68 -2.00 2.39
CA THR A 87 -2.11 -0.73 1.81
C THR A 87 -3.62 -0.73 1.69
N THR A 88 -4.26 0.34 2.15
CA THR A 88 -5.68 0.63 1.89
C THR A 88 -5.77 1.92 1.10
N VAL A 89 -6.37 1.83 -0.08
CA VAL A 89 -6.76 2.96 -0.91
C VAL A 89 -8.26 3.16 -0.79
N ARG A 90 -8.66 4.41 -0.58
CA ARG A 90 -10.02 4.87 -0.80
C ARG A 90 -10.28 4.89 -2.29
N ASP A 91 -11.09 3.96 -2.79
CA ASP A 91 -11.52 3.94 -4.18
C ASP A 91 -13.03 4.15 -4.26
N ASP A 92 -13.41 5.42 -4.36
CA ASP A 92 -14.80 5.86 -4.56
C ASP A 92 -15.21 5.78 -6.05
N THR A 93 -14.25 5.52 -6.95
CA THR A 93 -14.37 5.80 -8.39
C THR A 93 -14.55 4.55 -9.25
N GLY A 94 -14.22 3.36 -8.72
CA GLY A 94 -14.34 2.08 -9.43
C GLY A 94 -13.49 2.00 -10.70
N GLY A 95 -12.54 2.93 -10.88
CA GLY A 95 -11.85 3.17 -12.15
C GLY A 95 -10.33 2.95 -12.11
N ALA A 96 -9.71 2.89 -10.94
CA ALA A 96 -8.29 2.57 -10.86
C ALA A 96 -8.09 1.06 -10.99
N SER A 97 -7.25 0.65 -11.95
CA SER A 97 -6.95 -0.78 -12.15
C SER A 97 -6.29 -1.35 -10.89
N VAL A 98 -6.91 -2.35 -10.28
CA VAL A 98 -6.34 -3.12 -9.15
C VAL A 98 -4.91 -3.56 -9.48
N VAL A 99 -4.68 -3.98 -10.73
CA VAL A 99 -3.36 -4.40 -11.22
C VAL A 99 -2.33 -3.27 -11.14
N HIS A 100 -2.74 -2.04 -11.46
CA HIS A 100 -1.86 -0.88 -11.39
C HIS A 100 -1.47 -0.60 -9.93
N HIS A 101 -2.43 -0.58 -9.00
CA HIS A 101 -2.14 -0.38 -7.59
C HIS A 101 -1.29 -1.49 -6.97
N LEU A 102 -1.52 -2.75 -7.36
CA LEU A 102 -0.67 -3.88 -6.95
C LEU A 102 0.75 -3.71 -7.44
N TRP A 103 0.93 -3.30 -8.69
CA TRP A 103 2.24 -3.07 -9.26
C TRP A 103 2.97 -1.91 -8.57
N THR A 104 2.30 -0.78 -8.36
CA THR A 104 2.84 0.36 -7.60
C THR A 104 3.23 -0.04 -6.19
N SER A 105 2.40 -0.83 -5.51
CA SER A 105 2.70 -1.33 -4.15
C SER A 105 3.94 -2.23 -4.13
N LEU A 106 4.08 -3.14 -5.10
CA LEU A 106 5.26 -3.99 -5.25
C LEU A 106 6.54 -3.21 -5.52
N ILE A 107 6.47 -2.22 -6.42
CA ILE A 107 7.61 -1.33 -6.69
C ILE A 107 8.02 -0.61 -5.40
N ASN A 108 7.06 0.01 -4.71
CA ASN A 108 7.33 0.76 -3.49
C ASN A 108 7.89 -0.13 -2.38
N TYR A 109 7.37 -1.35 -2.22
CA TYR A 109 7.86 -2.33 -1.25
C TYR A 109 9.30 -2.76 -1.56
N GLN A 110 9.59 -3.08 -2.82
CA GLN A 110 10.92 -3.47 -3.27
C GLN A 110 11.95 -2.35 -3.09
N LEU A 111 11.59 -1.11 -3.41
CA LEU A 111 12.44 0.05 -3.18
C LEU A 111 12.73 0.25 -1.68
N ALA A 112 11.72 0.05 -0.81
CA ALA A 112 11.90 0.11 0.63
C ALA A 112 12.82 -1.01 1.15
N LEU A 113 12.65 -2.26 0.69
CA LEU A 113 13.54 -3.37 1.02
C LEU A 113 14.98 -3.10 0.60
N ALA A 114 15.19 -2.58 -0.62
CA ALA A 114 16.51 -2.23 -1.13
C ALA A 114 17.17 -1.15 -0.24
N GLY A 115 16.42 -0.13 0.17
CA GLY A 115 16.88 0.89 1.11
C GLY A 115 17.28 0.31 2.48
N ARG A 116 16.48 -0.61 3.04
CA ARG A 116 16.77 -1.28 4.33
C ARG A 116 18.06 -2.11 4.29
N ARG A 117 18.38 -2.73 3.16
CA ARG A 117 19.57 -3.60 3.00
C ARG A 117 20.87 -2.81 2.83
N GLY A 118 20.83 -1.48 2.70
CA GLY A 118 22.02 -0.64 2.58
C GLY A 118 22.91 -0.98 1.38
N ALA A 119 22.35 -1.62 0.34
CA ALA A 119 23.10 -2.04 -0.83
C ALA A 119 23.58 -0.79 -1.59
N PRO A 120 24.90 -0.57 -1.78
CA PRO A 120 25.39 0.56 -2.56
C PRO A 120 24.82 0.50 -3.98
N PRO A 121 24.28 1.61 -4.50
CA PRO A 121 24.42 2.99 -4.03
C PRO A 121 23.26 3.54 -3.15
N TRP A 122 22.46 2.72 -2.45
CA TRP A 122 21.27 3.20 -1.73
C TRP A 122 21.39 3.40 -0.22
N GLY A 123 21.55 4.68 0.14
CA GLY A 123 21.09 5.32 1.39
C GLY A 123 19.83 6.19 1.13
N SER A 124 19.71 7.38 1.71
CA SER A 124 18.54 8.28 1.63
C SER A 124 18.30 8.99 0.26
N GLY A 125 18.77 8.42 -0.86
CA GLY A 125 18.67 9.01 -2.21
C GLY A 125 17.51 8.45 -3.08
N PRO A 126 17.36 8.87 -4.35
CA PRO A 126 16.37 8.35 -5.31
C PRO A 126 16.86 7.17 -6.19
N PRO A 127 16.26 5.94 -6.15
CA PRO A 127 16.82 4.65 -6.63
C PRO A 127 17.66 4.71 -7.92
N PRO A 128 18.69 3.87 -8.08
CA PRO A 128 19.65 4.14 -9.15
C PRO A 128 18.93 3.91 -10.48
N PRO A 129 19.34 4.62 -11.55
CA PRO A 129 18.69 4.50 -12.84
C PRO A 129 18.51 3.04 -13.28
N GLN A 130 19.51 2.17 -13.06
CA GLN A 130 19.41 0.76 -13.45
C GLN A 130 18.35 -0.08 -12.71
N TYR A 131 17.83 0.36 -11.57
CA TYR A 131 16.68 -0.29 -10.92
C TYR A 131 15.38 0.35 -11.39
N VAL A 132 15.35 1.67 -11.58
CA VAL A 132 14.18 2.38 -12.12
C VAL A 132 13.88 1.92 -13.55
N ASP A 133 14.89 1.76 -14.39
CA ASP A 133 14.76 1.29 -15.78
C ASP A 133 14.22 -0.15 -15.88
N ARG A 134 14.38 -0.95 -14.82
CA ARG A 134 13.84 -2.32 -14.73
C ARG A 134 12.42 -2.36 -14.18
N LEU A 135 12.01 -1.31 -13.48
CA LEU A 135 10.68 -1.14 -12.93
C LEU A 135 9.89 -0.33 -13.95
N ASP A 136 9.29 -0.99 -14.94
CA ASP A 136 8.37 -0.31 -15.86
C ASP A 136 7.12 0.14 -15.09
N THR A 137 7.19 1.34 -14.50
CA THR A 137 6.15 1.88 -13.63
C THR A 137 4.86 2.22 -14.39
N ASN A 138 4.93 2.32 -15.72
CA ASN A 138 3.82 2.76 -16.56
C ASN A 138 3.05 1.57 -17.15
N ASN A 139 3.69 0.42 -17.31
CA ASN A 139 3.07 -0.78 -17.85
C ASN A 139 3.09 -1.90 -16.79
N PRO A 140 2.04 -2.02 -15.95
CA PRO A 140 1.94 -3.14 -15.03
C PRO A 140 1.90 -4.46 -15.81
N PRO A 141 2.55 -5.53 -15.32
CA PRO A 141 2.48 -6.83 -15.98
C PRO A 141 1.09 -7.44 -15.84
N GLU A 142 0.80 -8.47 -16.64
CA GLU A 142 -0.43 -9.25 -16.46
C GLU A 142 -0.48 -9.89 -15.06
N PRO A 143 -1.65 -9.93 -14.41
CA PRO A 143 -1.81 -10.65 -13.15
C PRO A 143 -1.36 -12.10 -13.27
N THR A 144 -0.62 -12.57 -12.27
CA THR A 144 -0.16 -13.96 -12.21
C THR A 144 -1.31 -14.92 -11.86
N GLY A 145 -2.44 -14.40 -11.34
CA GLY A 145 -3.67 -15.16 -11.13
C GLY A 145 -4.60 -14.50 -10.11
N THR A 146 -5.43 -15.32 -9.48
CA THR A 146 -6.22 -14.96 -8.30
C THR A 146 -5.79 -15.78 -7.09
N ARG A 147 -5.91 -15.19 -5.91
CA ARG A 147 -5.65 -15.83 -4.62
C ARG A 147 -6.70 -15.43 -3.63
N THR A 148 -6.83 -16.23 -2.59
CA THR A 148 -7.80 -15.94 -1.54
C THR A 148 -7.10 -15.62 -0.24
N LEU A 149 -7.49 -14.52 0.38
CA LEU A 149 -7.07 -14.12 1.71
C LEU A 149 -8.26 -14.05 2.66
N SER A 150 -8.01 -14.32 3.94
CA SER A 150 -9.03 -14.21 4.98
C SER A 150 -9.13 -12.76 5.46
N VAL A 151 -10.36 -12.29 5.63
CA VAL A 151 -10.67 -10.94 6.12
C VAL A 151 -11.70 -11.06 7.23
N ASP A 152 -11.44 -10.42 8.38
CA ASP A 152 -12.29 -10.46 9.58
C ASP A 152 -12.64 -11.90 10.05
N GLY A 153 -11.76 -12.88 9.78
CA GLY A 153 -11.99 -14.30 10.08
C GLY A 153 -13.15 -14.96 9.31
N GLY A 154 -13.69 -14.28 8.28
CA GLY A 154 -14.85 -14.69 7.50
C GLY A 154 -14.54 -15.15 6.06
N ASP A 155 -15.55 -15.07 5.19
CA ASP A 155 -15.54 -15.64 3.84
C ASP A 155 -14.39 -15.10 2.96
N THR A 156 -13.79 -16.08 2.31
CA THR A 156 -12.68 -16.03 1.35
C THR A 156 -13.05 -15.24 0.10
N THR A 157 -12.48 -14.04 -0.07
CA THR A 157 -12.66 -13.21 -1.28
C THR A 157 -11.57 -13.53 -2.30
N GLU A 158 -11.89 -13.64 -3.59
CA GLU A 158 -10.88 -13.78 -4.66
C GLU A 158 -10.23 -12.43 -4.96
N TRP A 159 -8.93 -12.38 -4.78
CA TRP A 159 -8.09 -11.19 -4.90
C TRP A 159 -7.15 -11.36 -6.09
N VAL A 160 -6.93 -10.28 -6.82
CA VAL A 160 -5.95 -10.25 -7.90
C VAL A 160 -4.57 -10.46 -7.29
N TYR A 161 -3.77 -11.30 -7.93
CA TYR A 161 -2.45 -11.69 -7.47
C TYR A 161 -1.40 -11.35 -8.53
N LEU A 162 -0.33 -10.69 -8.10
CA LEU A 162 0.80 -10.31 -8.92
C LEU A 162 2.09 -10.67 -8.18
N ALA A 163 3.04 -11.29 -8.88
CA ALA A 163 4.32 -11.65 -8.32
C ALA A 163 5.47 -11.18 -9.20
N CYS A 164 6.58 -10.83 -8.57
CA CYS A 164 7.83 -10.50 -9.25
C CYS A 164 9.03 -10.93 -8.41
N PRO A 165 10.19 -11.21 -9.03
CA PRO A 165 11.41 -11.48 -8.28
C PRO A 165 11.96 -10.19 -7.64
N ASP A 166 12.42 -10.29 -6.39
CA ASP A 166 13.22 -9.27 -5.73
C ASP A 166 14.48 -8.98 -6.56
N MET A 167 14.70 -7.72 -6.93
CA MET A 167 15.79 -7.32 -7.81
C MET A 167 17.18 -7.58 -7.22
N ALA A 168 17.32 -7.67 -5.90
CA ALA A 168 18.59 -7.89 -5.23
C ALA A 168 18.85 -9.37 -4.94
N THR A 169 17.82 -10.12 -4.52
CA THR A 169 17.98 -11.52 -4.07
C THR A 169 17.39 -12.55 -5.03
N GLY A 170 16.52 -12.14 -5.95
CA GLY A 170 15.72 -13.03 -6.81
C GLY A 170 14.59 -13.75 -6.06
N ALA A 171 14.45 -13.54 -4.76
CA ALA A 171 13.40 -14.17 -3.97
C ALA A 171 12.00 -13.66 -4.39
N PRO A 172 10.95 -14.50 -4.35
CA PRO A 172 9.64 -14.10 -4.82
C PRO A 172 8.98 -13.07 -3.88
N LEU A 173 8.62 -11.92 -4.45
CA LEU A 173 7.74 -10.93 -3.84
C LEU A 173 6.35 -11.04 -4.47
N ALA A 174 5.31 -10.75 -3.68
CA ALA A 174 3.94 -10.74 -4.15
C ALA A 174 3.18 -9.52 -3.64
N ALA A 175 2.22 -9.08 -4.45
CA ALA A 175 1.09 -8.29 -3.99
C ALA A 175 -0.22 -9.03 -4.31
N CYS A 176 -1.13 -9.01 -3.36
CA CYS A 176 -2.46 -9.55 -3.49
C CYS A 176 -3.48 -8.52 -3.02
N GLY A 177 -4.51 -8.24 -3.83
CA GLY A 177 -5.43 -7.14 -3.53
C GLY A 177 -6.79 -7.25 -4.21
N GLY A 178 -7.76 -6.55 -3.64
CA GLY A 178 -9.14 -6.50 -4.12
C GLY A 178 -9.97 -5.48 -3.36
N HIS A 179 -11.20 -5.29 -3.81
CA HIS A 179 -12.13 -4.35 -3.20
C HIS A 179 -12.93 -4.98 -2.06
N ILE A 180 -13.05 -4.25 -0.94
CA ILE A 180 -13.97 -4.51 0.15
C ILE A 180 -14.80 -3.24 0.35
N GLY A 181 -16.03 -3.23 -0.15
CA GLY A 181 -16.85 -2.01 -0.18
C GLY A 181 -16.17 -0.91 -0.99
N THR A 182 -15.91 0.24 -0.36
CA THR A 182 -15.23 1.40 -0.97
C THR A 182 -13.71 1.42 -0.74
N SER A 183 -13.16 0.32 -0.22
CA SER A 183 -11.75 0.20 0.12
C SER A 183 -11.09 -0.77 -0.84
N LEU A 184 -10.09 -0.31 -1.58
CA LEU A 184 -9.17 -1.17 -2.29
C LEU A 184 -8.04 -1.56 -1.32
N VAL A 185 -7.94 -2.84 -0.99
CA VAL A 185 -6.98 -3.36 -0.03
C VAL A 185 -5.94 -4.21 -0.74
N MET A 186 -4.68 -4.07 -0.33
CA MET A 186 -3.55 -4.80 -0.88
C MET A 186 -2.60 -5.24 0.23
N VAL A 187 -2.09 -6.47 0.11
CA VAL A 187 -1.02 -7.02 0.94
C VAL A 187 0.20 -7.22 0.06
N THR A 188 1.34 -6.65 0.44
CA THR A 188 2.59 -6.73 -0.31
C THR A 188 3.74 -7.20 0.58
N GLY A 189 4.52 -8.19 0.12
CA GLY A 189 5.61 -8.74 0.92
C GLY A 189 6.31 -9.91 0.22
N PRO A 190 7.18 -10.67 0.94
CA PRO A 190 7.61 -11.98 0.49
C PRO A 190 6.40 -12.86 0.22
N GLN A 191 6.44 -13.64 -0.87
CA GLN A 191 5.26 -14.33 -1.39
C GLN A 191 4.55 -15.19 -0.33
N ASP A 192 5.29 -16.00 0.42
CA ASP A 192 4.70 -16.91 1.42
C ASP A 192 4.00 -16.14 2.56
N ALA A 193 4.60 -15.03 2.98
CA ALA A 193 4.09 -14.19 4.04
C ALA A 193 2.84 -13.40 3.59
N ALA A 194 2.88 -12.83 2.39
CA ALA A 194 1.74 -12.10 1.80
C ALA A 194 0.52 -13.01 1.56
N LEU A 195 0.74 -14.28 1.18
CA LEU A 195 -0.33 -15.23 0.88
C LEU A 195 -0.94 -15.91 2.11
N THR A 196 -0.29 -15.82 3.27
CA THR A 196 -0.78 -16.37 4.54
C THR A 196 -1.36 -15.30 5.47
N ALA A 197 -1.31 -14.03 5.05
CA ALA A 197 -1.82 -12.90 5.80
C ALA A 197 -3.34 -13.01 6.03
N GLY A 198 -3.73 -13.01 7.30
CA GLY A 198 -5.11 -12.71 7.72
C GLY A 198 -5.27 -11.21 7.93
N LEU A 199 -6.36 -10.64 7.41
CA LEU A 199 -6.65 -9.22 7.49
C LEU A 199 -7.82 -8.92 8.42
N ARG A 200 -7.80 -7.73 9.00
CA ARG A 200 -8.87 -7.18 9.83
C ARG A 200 -9.22 -5.78 9.34
N MET A 201 -10.51 -5.54 9.11
CA MET A 201 -11.03 -4.26 8.66
C MET A 201 -11.45 -3.39 9.85
N LEU A 202 -10.93 -2.17 9.90
CA LEU A 202 -11.12 -1.20 10.97
C LEU A 202 -11.77 0.10 10.47
N PRO A 203 -12.59 0.79 11.28
CA PRO A 203 -13.13 0.30 12.55
C PRO A 203 -14.06 -0.90 12.33
N GLN A 204 -14.28 -1.69 13.38
CA GLN A 204 -15.22 -2.80 13.31
C GLN A 204 -16.65 -2.27 13.21
N PRO A 205 -17.57 -2.93 12.47
CA PRO A 205 -18.92 -2.44 12.22
C PRO A 205 -19.73 -2.13 13.50
N ASN A 206 -19.41 -2.83 14.60
CA ASN A 206 -20.10 -2.71 15.88
C ASN A 206 -19.71 -1.46 16.71
N LEU A 207 -18.83 -0.60 16.23
CA LEU A 207 -18.48 0.67 16.88
C LEU A 207 -19.30 1.88 16.37
N LEU A 208 -20.19 1.69 15.39
CA LEU A 208 -21.03 2.76 14.82
C LEU A 208 -22.46 2.81 15.39
N THR A 209 -22.79 1.99 16.40
CA THR A 209 -24.14 1.90 17.01
C THR A 209 -24.16 2.25 18.51
N SER A 210 -23.43 3.29 18.91
CA SER A 210 -23.64 3.92 20.22
C SER A 210 -23.57 5.45 20.12
N VAL A 211 -24.65 6.05 19.63
CA VAL A 211 -25.03 7.43 19.94
C VAL A 211 -26.54 7.45 20.15
#